data_AF-A0A533W6P6-F1
#
_entry.id   AF-A0A533W6P6-F1
#
_cell.length_a   1.000
_cell.length_b   1.000
_cell.length_c   1.000
_cell.angle_alpha   90.00
_cell.angle_beta   90.00
_cell.angle_gamma   90.00
#
_symmetry.space_group_name_H-M   'P 1'
#
loop_
_entity.id
_entity.type
_entity.pdbx_description
1 polymer ?
#
loop_
_entity_poly.entity_id
_entity_poly.type
_entity_poly.pdbx_seq_one_letter_code
_entity_poly.pdbx_strand_id
1 'polypeptide(L)'
;MTGTGYARSQRDKEEGKETQEAVPEKKRVEEKVEKKKAASKSQGKKVKLYSGARKTARATASIYQGTGKVRVNGRILELWEPEVARLHMLAPALVSGELRERFDIDVKVAGGGFMGQADAAAMAIARAYVDQSRGNEAKARMNAYNKYLLSGDPRQTEPKKFGGPGARRKRQKSYR
;
A
#
# COMPACT_ATOMS: atom_id res chain seq x y z
N MET A 1 43.35 2.24 76.48
CA MET A 1 42.39 1.14 76.38
C MET A 1 41.71 1.21 75.02
N THR A 2 42.02 0.22 74.17
CA THR A 2 41.22 -0.39 73.08
C THR A 2 40.29 0.47 72.20
N GLY A 3 40.50 0.39 70.88
CA GLY A 3 39.46 0.71 69.90
C GLY A 3 39.92 0.81 68.45
N THR A 4 40.18 -0.34 67.82
CA THR A 4 40.28 -0.55 66.36
C THR A 4 38.98 -0.17 65.64
N GLY A 5 39.04 0.42 64.44
CA GLY A 5 37.81 0.70 63.67
C GLY A 5 38.03 1.28 62.28
N TYR A 6 37.84 0.43 61.27
CA TYR A 6 37.98 0.60 59.82
C TYR A 6 37.21 1.74 59.13
N ALA A 7 37.70 2.01 57.90
CA ALA A 7 36.96 2.24 56.65
C ALA A 7 36.86 3.68 56.11
N ARG A 8 37.42 3.82 54.92
CA ARG A 8 37.42 4.96 54.00
C ARG A 8 36.30 4.72 52.98
N SER A 9 35.21 5.50 52.98
CA SER A 9 34.30 5.57 51.81
C SER A 9 33.29 6.73 51.85
N GLN A 10 33.47 7.62 50.88
CA GLN A 10 32.46 8.31 50.05
C GLN A 10 31.53 9.41 50.63
N ARG A 11 31.40 10.47 49.80
CA ARG A 11 30.24 11.39 49.64
C ARG A 11 30.08 12.44 50.77
N ASP A 12 29.86 13.74 50.55
CA ASP A 12 29.04 14.43 49.56
C ASP A 12 29.46 15.92 49.35
N LYS A 13 29.29 16.38 48.09
CA LYS A 13 28.74 17.67 47.63
C LYS A 13 29.35 19.01 48.07
N GLU A 14 30.07 19.65 47.14
CA GLU A 14 30.00 21.11 46.93
C GLU A 14 29.67 21.42 45.47
N GLU A 15 28.75 22.35 45.29
CA GLU A 15 28.01 22.67 44.06
C GLU A 15 28.83 23.56 43.12
N GLY A 16 29.21 23.02 41.96
CA GLY A 16 29.65 23.79 40.80
C GLY A 16 28.53 23.91 39.79
N LYS A 17 27.92 25.10 39.67
CA LYS A 17 27.01 25.44 38.58
C LYS A 17 27.82 25.58 37.29
N GLU A 18 27.98 24.50 36.54
CA GLU A 18 28.43 24.56 35.15
C GLU A 18 27.23 24.82 34.23
N THR A 19 27.28 26.00 33.62
CA THR A 19 26.39 26.48 32.58
C THR A 19 26.42 25.50 31.41
N GLN A 20 25.34 24.76 31.18
CA GLN A 20 25.16 24.00 29.95
C GLN A 20 25.01 25.00 28.80
N GLU A 21 26.05 25.15 27.99
CA GLU A 21 25.98 25.88 26.74
C GLU A 21 24.91 25.24 25.84
N ALA A 22 23.80 25.95 25.68
CA ALA A 22 22.75 25.61 24.75
C ALA A 22 23.34 25.63 23.33
N VAL A 23 23.52 24.46 22.73
CA VAL A 23 23.78 24.35 21.29
C VAL A 23 22.67 25.11 20.56
N PRO A 24 23.00 26.12 19.73
CA PRO A 24 22.02 27.10 19.27
C PRO A 24 20.91 26.41 18.48
N GLU A 25 19.65 26.69 18.84
CA GLU A 25 18.44 26.12 18.23
C GLU A 25 18.44 26.21 16.70
N LYS A 26 19.12 27.23 16.13
CA LYS A 26 19.29 27.40 14.69
C LYS A 26 19.98 26.22 14.01
N LYS A 27 21.05 25.65 14.60
CA LYS A 27 21.74 24.46 14.06
C LYS A 27 20.82 23.22 14.10
N ARG A 28 19.98 23.10 15.12
CA ARG A 28 19.04 21.98 15.29
C ARG A 28 17.84 22.05 14.34
N VAL A 29 17.41 23.26 13.99
CA VAL A 29 16.39 23.51 12.97
C VAL A 29 16.95 23.29 11.57
N GLU A 30 18.17 23.75 11.30
CA GLU A 30 18.88 23.52 10.04
C GLU A 30 19.12 22.02 9.79
N GLU A 31 19.55 21.26 10.80
CA GLU A 31 19.74 19.81 10.69
C GLU A 31 18.41 19.05 10.49
N LYS A 32 17.30 19.54 11.08
CA LYS A 32 15.95 19.00 10.84
C LYS A 32 15.43 19.33 9.43
N VAL A 33 15.74 20.51 8.92
CA VAL A 33 15.37 20.94 7.57
C VAL A 33 16.22 20.21 6.53
N GLU A 34 17.50 19.95 6.80
CA GLU A 34 18.37 19.12 5.96
C GLU A 34 17.97 17.65 6.00
N LYS A 35 17.59 17.08 7.16
CA LYS A 35 17.03 15.72 7.23
C LYS A 35 15.70 15.60 6.49
N LYS A 36 14.84 16.64 6.52
CA LYS A 36 13.62 16.70 5.69
C LYS A 36 13.92 16.87 4.20
N LYS A 37 14.91 17.68 3.83
CA LYS A 37 15.35 17.87 2.43
C LYS A 37 16.11 16.67 1.86
N ALA A 38 16.80 15.91 2.70
CA ALA A 38 17.45 14.65 2.38
C ALA A 38 16.42 13.51 2.22
N ALA A 39 15.39 13.48 3.09
CA ALA A 39 14.24 12.58 2.90
C ALA A 39 13.43 12.90 1.62
N SER A 40 13.40 14.16 1.19
CA SER A 40 12.70 14.58 -0.04
C SER A 40 13.57 14.50 -1.32
N LYS A 41 14.86 14.14 -1.20
CA LYS A 41 15.77 13.95 -2.34
C LYS A 41 16.02 12.45 -2.58
N SER A 42 14.96 11.65 -2.69
CA SER A 42 15.10 10.36 -3.36
C SER A 42 15.20 10.63 -4.86
N GLN A 43 16.40 10.47 -5.41
CA GLN A 43 16.60 10.45 -6.86
C GLN A 43 15.53 9.59 -7.51
N GLY A 44 14.88 10.12 -8.54
CA GLY A 44 13.71 9.52 -9.20
C GLY A 44 14.01 8.13 -9.71
N LYS A 45 13.82 7.12 -8.85
CA LYS A 45 13.85 5.71 -9.23
C LYS A 45 12.75 5.56 -10.28
N LYS A 46 13.06 5.11 -11.50
CA LYS A 46 12.05 4.86 -12.53
C LYS A 46 11.08 3.78 -12.01
N VAL A 47 9.96 4.22 -11.43
CA VAL A 47 8.93 3.33 -10.92
C VAL A 47 8.11 2.85 -12.10
N LYS A 48 8.14 1.54 -12.37
CA LYS A 48 7.20 0.94 -13.32
C LYS A 48 5.80 1.03 -12.74
N LEU A 49 4.87 1.52 -13.56
CA LEU A 49 3.46 1.65 -13.22
C LEU A 49 2.68 0.51 -13.88
N TYR A 50 1.87 -0.18 -13.09
CA TYR A 50 0.99 -1.25 -13.56
C TYR A 50 -0.45 -0.81 -13.44
N SER A 51 -1.24 -0.97 -14.50
CA SER A 51 -2.63 -0.55 -14.50
C SER A 51 -3.57 -1.75 -14.30
N GLY A 52 -4.70 -1.51 -13.67
CA GLY A 52 -5.82 -2.43 -13.56
C GLY A 52 -7.13 -1.66 -13.74
N ALA A 53 -8.13 -2.28 -14.36
CA ALA A 53 -9.42 -1.64 -14.58
C ALA A 53 -10.55 -2.66 -14.52
N ARG A 54 -11.63 -2.31 -13.81
CA ARG A 54 -12.87 -3.10 -13.79
C ARG A 54 -14.06 -2.15 -13.82
N LYS A 55 -14.95 -2.36 -14.78
CA LYS A 55 -16.06 -1.43 -15.05
C LYS A 55 -15.53 0.00 -15.23
N THR A 56 -15.91 0.92 -14.36
CA THR A 56 -15.45 2.31 -14.35
C THR A 56 -14.31 2.57 -13.36
N ALA A 57 -13.95 1.58 -12.53
CA ALA A 57 -12.83 1.70 -11.60
C ALA A 57 -11.50 1.52 -12.31
N ARG A 58 -10.53 2.37 -11.97
CA ARG A 58 -9.15 2.36 -12.47
C ARG A 58 -8.19 2.34 -11.30
N ALA A 59 -7.17 1.50 -11.40
CA ALA A 59 -6.11 1.36 -10.41
C ALA A 59 -4.75 1.48 -11.09
N THR A 60 -3.81 2.13 -10.40
CA THR A 60 -2.39 2.20 -10.78
C THR A 60 -1.55 1.75 -9.60
N ALA A 61 -0.74 0.72 -9.80
CA ALA A 61 0.17 0.17 -8.81
C ALA A 61 1.62 0.57 -9.13
N SER A 62 2.32 0.99 -8.09
CA SER A 62 3.75 1.27 -8.08
C SER A 62 4.44 0.21 -7.25
N ILE A 63 5.44 -0.47 -7.82
CA ILE A 63 6.21 -1.50 -7.11
C ILE A 63 7.59 -0.97 -6.70
N TYR A 64 8.01 -1.36 -5.49
CA TYR A 64 9.29 -1.01 -4.91
C TYR A 64 9.91 -2.26 -4.28
N GLN A 65 11.24 -2.38 -4.28
CA GLN A 65 11.92 -3.40 -3.48
C GLN A 65 11.77 -3.04 -2.00
N GLY A 66 11.34 -3.98 -1.17
CA GLY A 66 10.98 -3.70 0.22
C GLY A 66 10.63 -4.94 1.04
N THR A 67 9.74 -4.74 2.02
CA THR A 67 9.40 -5.70 3.10
C THR A 67 8.08 -6.46 2.89
N GLY A 68 7.36 -6.18 1.81
CA GLY A 68 6.07 -6.80 1.51
C GLY A 68 4.83 -6.02 1.96
N LYS A 69 4.98 -4.71 2.17
CA LYS A 69 3.89 -3.83 2.57
C LYS A 69 3.04 -3.46 1.36
N VAL A 70 1.75 -3.80 1.41
CA VAL A 70 0.77 -3.40 0.40
C VAL A 70 -0.10 -2.27 0.95
N ARG A 71 -0.10 -1.14 0.25
CA ARG A 71 -0.90 0.05 0.58
C ARG A 71 -1.85 0.38 -0.56
N VAL A 72 -3.07 0.80 -0.21
CA VAL A 72 -4.09 1.25 -1.15
C VAL A 72 -4.54 2.64 -0.72
N ASN A 73 -4.42 3.63 -1.60
CA ASN A 73 -4.76 5.03 -1.33
C ASN A 73 -4.16 5.56 -0.02
N GLY A 74 -2.90 5.19 0.27
CA GLY A 74 -2.18 5.60 1.47
C GLY A 74 -2.54 4.84 2.75
N ARG A 75 -3.50 3.90 2.72
CA ARG A 75 -3.88 3.05 3.86
C ARG A 75 -3.29 1.66 3.71
N ILE A 76 -3.02 0.99 4.83
CA ILE A 76 -2.56 -0.40 4.84
C ILE A 76 -3.71 -1.31 4.41
N LEU A 77 -3.43 -2.28 3.53
CA LEU A 77 -4.46 -3.13 2.96
C LEU A 77 -5.21 -3.98 4.02
N GLU A 78 -4.53 -4.41 5.08
CA GLU A 78 -5.12 -5.21 6.16
C GLU A 78 -6.22 -4.46 6.94
N LEU A 79 -6.13 -3.13 6.97
CA LEU A 79 -7.11 -2.26 7.63
C LEU A 79 -8.21 -1.79 6.68
N TRP A 80 -8.27 -2.34 5.47
CA TRP A 80 -9.26 -1.92 4.47
C TRP A 80 -10.63 -2.52 4.78
N GLU A 81 -11.63 -1.66 4.85
CA GLU A 81 -13.04 -2.03 4.94
C GLU A 81 -13.72 -1.75 3.59
N PRO A 82 -14.66 -2.60 3.11
CA PRO A 82 -15.19 -3.82 3.73
C PRO A 82 -14.25 -5.04 3.59
N GLU A 83 -14.42 -6.02 4.48
CA GLU A 83 -13.58 -7.24 4.53
C GLU A 83 -13.55 -8.02 3.21
N VAL A 84 -14.71 -8.15 2.54
CA VAL A 84 -14.78 -8.85 1.25
C VAL A 84 -13.85 -8.21 0.22
N ALA A 85 -13.87 -6.87 0.12
CA ALA A 85 -12.99 -6.14 -0.80
C ALA A 85 -11.52 -6.33 -0.44
N ARG A 86 -11.19 -6.32 0.86
CA ARG A 86 -9.84 -6.59 1.37
C ARG A 86 -9.32 -7.97 0.93
N LEU A 87 -10.13 -9.02 1.08
CA LEU A 87 -9.76 -10.38 0.68
C LEU A 87 -9.49 -10.47 -0.82
N HIS A 88 -10.30 -9.82 -1.65
CA HIS A 88 -10.10 -9.78 -3.09
C HIS A 88 -8.78 -9.09 -3.49
N MET A 89 -8.43 -7.98 -2.82
CA MET A 89 -7.17 -7.28 -3.07
C MET A 89 -5.95 -8.06 -2.56
N LEU A 90 -6.09 -8.82 -1.47
CA LEU A 90 -5.02 -9.64 -0.88
C LEU A 90 -4.74 -10.92 -1.68
N ALA A 91 -5.74 -11.49 -2.36
CA ALA A 91 -5.63 -12.72 -3.12
C ALA A 91 -4.37 -12.81 -4.02
N PRO A 92 -4.06 -11.83 -4.91
CA PRO A 92 -2.86 -11.90 -5.73
C PRO A 92 -1.56 -11.87 -4.91
N ALA A 93 -1.53 -11.14 -3.79
CA ALA A 93 -0.36 -11.14 -2.91
C ALA A 93 -0.13 -12.50 -2.25
N LEU A 94 -1.21 -13.22 -1.89
CA LEU A 94 -1.12 -14.57 -1.32
C LEU A 94 -0.67 -15.60 -2.36
N VAL A 95 -1.22 -15.55 -3.57
CA VAL A 95 -0.86 -16.47 -4.67
C VAL A 95 0.61 -16.31 -5.10
N SER A 96 1.17 -15.10 -4.94
CA SER A 96 2.54 -14.81 -5.35
C SER A 96 3.62 -15.39 -4.42
N GLY A 97 3.26 -15.85 -3.22
CA GLY A 97 4.19 -16.48 -2.27
C GLY A 97 5.39 -15.58 -1.92
N GLU A 98 6.60 -16.07 -2.18
CA GLU A 98 7.87 -15.41 -1.85
C GLU A 98 8.04 -13.99 -2.43
N LEU A 99 7.39 -13.68 -3.56
CA LEU A 99 7.46 -12.35 -4.16
C LEU A 99 6.79 -11.30 -3.27
N ARG A 100 5.82 -11.71 -2.43
CA ARG A 100 5.17 -10.81 -1.48
C ARG A 100 6.18 -10.20 -0.52
N GLU A 101 7.12 -10.97 0.00
CA GLU A 101 8.05 -10.51 1.05
C GLU A 101 9.15 -9.59 0.50
N ARG A 102 9.41 -9.65 -0.81
CA ARG A 102 10.51 -8.92 -1.46
C ARG A 102 10.11 -7.53 -1.97
N PHE A 103 8.82 -7.26 -2.13
CA PHE A 103 8.35 -6.06 -2.81
C PHE A 103 7.23 -5.35 -2.05
N ASP A 104 7.41 -4.05 -1.84
CA ASP A 104 6.35 -3.16 -1.36
C ASP A 104 5.54 -2.64 -2.57
N ILE A 105 4.22 -2.53 -2.40
CA ILE A 105 3.31 -2.05 -3.45
C ILE A 105 2.45 -0.91 -2.91
N ASP A 106 2.42 0.20 -3.66
CA ASP A 106 1.50 1.31 -3.41
C ASP A 106 0.50 1.41 -4.57
N VAL A 107 -0.79 1.30 -4.26
CA VAL A 107 -1.87 1.30 -5.25
C VAL A 107 -2.72 2.55 -5.09
N LYS A 108 -2.87 3.31 -6.17
CA LYS A 108 -3.85 4.40 -6.27
C LYS A 108 -5.06 3.92 -7.03
N VAL A 109 -6.25 4.09 -6.46
CA VAL A 109 -7.51 3.62 -7.04
C VAL A 109 -8.54 4.73 -7.06
N ALA A 110 -9.23 4.90 -8.19
CA ALA A 110 -10.28 5.89 -8.38
C ALA A 110 -11.42 5.36 -9.27
N GLY A 111 -12.61 5.93 -9.10
CA GLY A 111 -13.81 5.61 -9.88
C GLY A 111 -14.50 4.31 -9.46
N GLY A 112 -15.67 4.05 -10.04
CA GLY A 112 -16.48 2.85 -9.75
C GLY A 112 -16.98 2.76 -8.30
N GLY A 113 -17.26 1.54 -7.85
CA GLY A 113 -17.67 1.22 -6.48
C GLY A 113 -16.66 0.29 -5.79
N PHE A 114 -16.87 0.01 -4.50
CA PHE A 114 -15.91 -0.72 -3.64
C PHE A 114 -15.38 -2.03 -4.26
N MET A 115 -16.27 -2.83 -4.85
CA MET A 115 -15.88 -4.13 -5.42
C MET A 115 -15.13 -3.98 -6.75
N GLY A 116 -15.56 -3.06 -7.61
CA GLY A 116 -14.86 -2.77 -8.86
C GLY A 116 -13.46 -2.18 -8.60
N GLN A 117 -13.33 -1.36 -7.55
CA GLN A 117 -12.05 -0.84 -7.08
C GLN A 117 -11.16 -1.97 -6.55
N ALA A 118 -11.70 -2.91 -5.78
CA ALA A 118 -10.97 -4.07 -5.29
C ALA A 118 -10.44 -4.95 -6.42
N ASP A 119 -11.28 -5.27 -7.41
CA ASP A 119 -10.86 -6.04 -8.58
C ASP A 119 -9.79 -5.31 -9.40
N ALA A 120 -9.96 -3.99 -9.62
CA ALA A 120 -8.98 -3.19 -10.34
C ALA A 120 -7.63 -3.15 -9.61
N ALA A 121 -7.64 -3.00 -8.28
CA ALA A 121 -6.44 -3.05 -7.46
C ALA A 121 -5.78 -4.43 -7.51
N ALA A 122 -6.57 -5.50 -7.39
CA ALA A 122 -6.08 -6.88 -7.48
C ALA A 122 -5.40 -7.16 -8.84
N MET A 123 -5.98 -6.68 -9.95
CA MET A 123 -5.36 -6.78 -11.28
C MET A 123 -4.02 -6.04 -11.35
N ALA A 124 -3.97 -4.81 -10.81
CA ALA A 124 -2.74 -4.01 -10.83
C ALA A 124 -1.62 -4.69 -10.00
N ILE A 125 -1.96 -5.22 -8.82
CA ILE A 125 -1.04 -5.97 -7.95
C ILE A 125 -0.55 -7.25 -8.64
N ALA A 126 -1.44 -8.04 -9.24
CA ALA A 126 -1.08 -9.27 -9.93
C ALA A 126 -0.12 -9.01 -11.10
N ARG A 127 -0.40 -7.98 -11.91
CA ARG A 127 0.46 -7.58 -13.04
C ARG A 127 1.84 -7.12 -12.58
N ALA A 128 1.90 -6.40 -11.45
CA ALA A 128 3.17 -5.98 -10.85
C ALA A 128 4.03 -7.17 -10.43
N TYR A 129 3.45 -8.19 -9.78
CA TYR A 129 4.19 -9.39 -9.38
C TYR A 129 4.64 -10.23 -10.57
N VAL A 130 3.80 -10.36 -11.61
CA VAL A 130 4.17 -11.15 -12.81
C VAL A 130 5.33 -10.54 -13.56
N ASP A 131 5.39 -9.21 -13.71
CA ASP A 131 6.53 -8.54 -14.38
C ASP A 131 7.84 -8.69 -13.58
N GLN A 132 7.74 -8.83 -12.26
CA GLN A 132 8.90 -8.99 -11.39
C GLN A 132 9.41 -10.44 -11.34
N SER A 133 8.55 -11.42 -11.65
CA SER A 133 8.95 -12.81 -11.86
C SER A 133 9.65 -12.95 -13.21
N ARG A 134 10.87 -13.49 -13.22
CA ARG A 134 11.62 -13.77 -14.46
C ARG A 134 11.06 -14.95 -15.27
N GLY A 135 10.13 -15.73 -14.71
CA GLY A 135 9.59 -16.94 -15.31
C GLY A 135 8.07 -16.94 -15.51
N ASN A 136 7.61 -17.84 -16.37
CA ASN A 136 6.18 -18.06 -16.66
C ASN A 136 5.39 -18.69 -15.50
N GLU A 137 6.08 -19.18 -14.47
CA GLU A 137 5.45 -19.86 -13.35
C GLU A 137 4.50 -18.95 -12.57
N ALA A 138 4.92 -17.72 -12.23
CA ALA A 138 4.05 -16.75 -11.55
C ALA A 138 2.80 -16.44 -12.39
N LYS A 139 2.96 -16.32 -13.71
CA LYS A 139 1.85 -16.12 -14.66
C LYS A 139 0.90 -17.32 -14.66
N ALA A 140 1.43 -18.54 -14.65
CA ALA A 140 0.64 -19.77 -14.60
C ALA A 140 -0.14 -19.90 -13.29
N ARG A 141 0.50 -19.66 -12.14
CA ARG A 141 -0.15 -19.67 -10.82
C ARG A 141 -1.29 -18.64 -10.73
N MET A 142 -1.05 -17.42 -11.21
CA MET A 142 -2.08 -16.36 -11.24
C MET A 142 -3.25 -16.72 -12.16
N ASN A 143 -2.97 -17.25 -13.35
CA ASN A 143 -4.02 -17.69 -14.27
C ASN A 143 -4.83 -18.88 -13.75
N ALA A 144 -4.18 -19.82 -13.05
CA ALA A 144 -4.83 -20.98 -12.43
C ALA A 144 -5.77 -20.54 -11.29
N TYR A 145 -5.38 -19.54 -10.51
CA TYR A 145 -6.25 -18.96 -9.49
C TYR A 145 -7.41 -18.17 -10.11
N ASN A 146 -7.10 -17.18 -10.94
CA ASN A 146 -8.10 -16.36 -11.62
C ASN A 146 -7.56 -15.73 -12.90
N LYS A 147 -8.04 -16.22 -14.04
CA LYS A 147 -7.73 -15.70 -15.39
C LYS A 147 -7.90 -14.19 -15.51
N TYR A 148 -8.91 -13.61 -14.86
CA TYR A 148 -9.25 -12.20 -14.99
C TYR A 148 -8.23 -11.26 -14.33
N LEU A 149 -7.37 -11.74 -13.42
CA LEU A 149 -6.33 -10.92 -12.81
C LEU A 149 -5.34 -10.37 -13.85
N LEU A 150 -5.03 -11.18 -14.87
CA LEU A 150 -4.11 -10.79 -15.93
C LEU A 150 -4.86 -10.29 -17.16
N SER A 151 -5.87 -11.03 -17.63
CA SER A 151 -6.60 -10.67 -18.87
C SER A 151 -7.48 -9.42 -18.71
N GLY A 152 -7.95 -9.13 -17.48
CA GLY A 152 -9.03 -8.18 -17.24
C GLY A 152 -10.39 -8.74 -17.67
N ASP A 153 -11.47 -8.12 -17.18
CA ASP A 153 -12.84 -8.40 -17.61
C ASP A 153 -13.39 -7.22 -18.43
N PRO A 154 -13.73 -7.42 -19.72
CA PRO A 154 -14.21 -6.35 -20.60
C PRO A 154 -15.66 -5.92 -20.34
N ARG A 155 -16.43 -6.61 -19.48
CA ARG A 155 -17.86 -6.33 -19.28
C ARG A 155 -18.12 -4.91 -18.78
N GLN A 156 -19.04 -4.21 -19.44
CA GLN A 156 -19.55 -2.89 -19.06
C GLN A 156 -21.08 -2.91 -18.97
N THR A 157 -21.65 -1.92 -18.28
CA THR A 157 -23.11 -1.80 -18.17
C THR A 157 -23.67 -1.34 -19.52
N GLU A 158 -24.64 -2.09 -20.06
CA GLU A 158 -25.34 -1.71 -21.28
C GLU A 158 -26.14 -0.41 -21.05
N PRO A 159 -26.13 0.54 -22.01
CA PRO A 159 -26.90 1.77 -21.89
C PRO A 159 -28.40 1.50 -21.93
N LYS A 160 -29.18 2.40 -21.32
CA LYS A 160 -30.64 2.33 -21.34
C LYS A 160 -31.19 2.54 -22.75
N LYS A 161 -32.16 1.72 -23.15
CA LYS A 161 -32.91 1.87 -24.41
C LYS A 161 -34.28 2.47 -24.13
N PHE A 162 -34.89 3.10 -25.14
CA PHE A 162 -36.25 3.63 -25.03
C PHE A 162 -37.28 2.51 -24.88
N GLY A 163 -38.49 2.83 -24.41
CA GLY A 163 -39.60 1.87 -24.28
C GLY A 163 -39.55 0.99 -23.01
N GLY A 164 -38.67 1.31 -22.06
CA GLY A 164 -38.55 0.55 -20.82
C GLY A 164 -37.73 1.27 -19.75
N PRO A 165 -37.78 0.79 -18.49
CA PRO A 165 -36.99 1.36 -17.41
C PRO A 165 -35.48 1.07 -17.53
N GLY A 166 -35.06 0.02 -18.22
CA GLY A 166 -33.65 -0.43 -18.29
C GLY A 166 -33.17 -0.78 -19.70
N ALA A 167 -31.97 -1.37 -19.79
CA ALA A 167 -31.35 -1.72 -21.08
C ALA A 167 -32.16 -2.74 -21.90
N ARG A 168 -32.82 -3.70 -21.22
CA ARG A 168 -33.59 -4.79 -21.87
C ARG A 168 -35.04 -4.91 -21.39
N ARG A 169 -35.32 -4.56 -20.12
CA ARG A 169 -36.67 -4.62 -19.55
C ARG A 169 -37.58 -3.61 -20.25
N LYS A 170 -38.67 -4.10 -20.86
CA LYS A 170 -39.72 -3.29 -21.48
C LYS A 170 -40.85 -2.98 -20.49
N ARG A 171 -41.67 -1.96 -20.77
CA ARG A 171 -42.92 -1.73 -20.03
C ARG A 171 -43.88 -2.89 -20.25
N GLN A 172 -44.71 -3.19 -19.24
CA GLN A 172 -45.78 -4.18 -19.36
C GLN A 172 -46.77 -3.73 -20.44
N LYS A 173 -47.17 -4.65 -21.32
CA LYS A 173 -48.15 -4.40 -22.37
C LYS A 173 -49.51 -4.94 -21.91
N SER A 174 -50.56 -4.14 -22.02
CA SER A 174 -51.95 -4.56 -21.81
C SER A 174 -52.64 -4.72 -23.17
N TYR A 175 -53.34 -5.83 -23.37
CA TYR A 175 -54.18 -6.07 -24.54
C TYR A 175 -55.65 -5.84 -24.17
N ARG A 176 -56.49 -5.57 -25.17
CA ARG A 176 -57.94 -5.46 -25.05
C ARG A 176 -58.58 -6.70 -25.64
#